data_AF-A0A2V9FT55-F1
#
_entry.id   AF-A0A2V9FT55-F1
#
_cell.length_a   1.000
_cell.length_b   1.000
_cell.length_c   1.000
_cell.angle_alpha   90.00
_cell.angle_beta   90.00
_cell.angle_gamma   90.00
#
_symmetry.space_group_name_H-M   'P 1'
#
loop_
_entity.id
_entity.type
_entity.pdbx_description
1 polymer ?
#
loop_
_entity_poly.entity_id
_entity_poly.type
_entity_poly.pdbx_seq_one_letter_code
_entity_poly.pdbx_strand_id
1 'polypeptide(L)'
;IARHVCDQLEWACQGDPSRAAIGKRLFQTPGKHLIMVRYQENHNLHDEWVYNGAEIDTAKVLWARELDPVQNARLFAYFRDRQIWLVEPDTDNTKLIPYQQQAPPAQK
;
A
#
# COMPACT_ATOMS: atom_id res chain seq x y z
N ILE A 1 -10.84 13.12 36.81
CA ILE A 1 -9.72 13.12 35.82
C ILE A 1 -10.08 12.08 34.76
N ALA A 2 -10.63 12.53 33.62
CA ALA A 2 -11.07 11.64 32.55
C ALA A 2 -9.84 11.03 31.86
N ARG A 3 -9.84 9.70 31.75
CA ARG A 3 -8.82 8.89 31.12
C ARG A 3 -8.98 8.97 29.59
N HIS A 4 -7.89 9.25 28.87
CA HIS A 4 -7.72 8.94 27.44
C HIS A 4 -8.75 9.53 26.46
N VAL A 5 -8.89 10.85 26.40
CA VAL A 5 -9.45 11.49 25.19
C VAL A 5 -8.30 11.68 24.22
N CYS A 6 -8.11 10.71 23.33
CA CYS A 6 -7.30 10.90 22.13
C CYS A 6 -7.95 12.02 21.30
N ASP A 7 -7.15 12.76 20.51
CA ASP A 7 -7.48 14.06 19.89
C ASP A 7 -8.91 14.15 19.29
N GLN A 8 -9.45 15.37 19.15
CA GLN A 8 -10.78 15.68 18.61
C GLN A 8 -11.08 15.04 17.23
N LEU A 9 -10.07 14.49 16.56
CA LEU A 9 -10.11 13.79 15.27
C LEU A 9 -10.28 12.26 15.38
N GLU A 10 -10.65 11.73 16.55
CA GLU A 10 -11.00 10.30 16.77
C GLU A 10 -9.87 9.29 16.47
N TRP A 11 -8.61 9.74 16.46
CA TRP A 11 -7.48 8.83 16.28
C TRP A 11 -7.21 8.02 17.56
N ALA A 12 -7.21 6.68 17.47
CA ALA A 12 -6.91 5.83 18.62
C ALA A 12 -5.47 6.08 19.13
N CYS A 13 -5.29 6.27 20.44
CA CYS A 13 -3.98 6.51 21.08
C CYS A 13 -2.91 5.42 20.78
N GLN A 14 -3.26 4.33 20.09
CA GLN A 14 -2.38 3.22 19.72
C GLN A 14 -1.93 3.19 18.25
N GLY A 15 -2.47 4.05 17.36
CA GLY A 15 -2.15 4.03 15.92
C GLY A 15 -2.57 2.75 15.20
N ASP A 16 -2.63 2.77 13.86
CA ASP A 16 -2.88 1.57 13.05
C ASP A 16 -1.54 0.86 12.71
N PRO A 17 -1.29 -0.38 13.19
CA PRO A 17 -0.07 -1.11 12.89
C PRO A 17 -0.11 -1.86 11.54
N SER A 18 -1.22 -1.82 10.80
CA SER A 18 -1.49 -2.75 9.68
C SER A 18 -0.46 -2.67 8.55
N ARG A 19 -0.11 -1.46 8.08
CA ARG A 19 0.96 -1.27 7.09
C ARG A 19 2.29 -1.85 7.56
N ALA A 20 2.66 -1.58 8.82
CA ALA A 20 3.92 -2.04 9.39
C ALA A 20 3.96 -3.58 9.51
N ALA A 21 2.84 -4.20 9.88
CA ALA A 21 2.72 -5.66 9.95
C ALA A 21 2.91 -6.32 8.58
N ILE A 22 2.26 -5.78 7.53
CA ILE A 22 2.43 -6.24 6.14
C ILE A 22 3.87 -6.07 5.67
N GLY A 23 4.46 -4.90 5.92
CA GLY A 23 5.85 -4.61 5.57
C GLY A 23 6.83 -5.60 6.23
N LYS A 24 6.64 -5.89 7.52
CA LYS A 24 7.47 -6.86 8.26
C LYS A 24 7.35 -8.27 7.68
N ARG A 25 6.13 -8.72 7.37
CA ARG A 25 5.89 -10.04 6.75
C ARG A 25 6.62 -10.18 5.43
N LEU A 26 6.51 -9.18 4.55
CA LEU A 26 7.20 -9.21 3.25
C LEU A 26 8.71 -9.04 3.37
N PHE A 27 9.20 -8.29 4.35
CA PHE A 27 10.65 -8.21 4.60
C PHE A 27 11.26 -9.56 5.01
N GLN A 28 10.50 -10.44 5.65
CA GLN A 28 10.92 -11.81 5.99
C GLN A 28 10.73 -12.81 4.84
N THR A 29 9.96 -12.44 3.82
CA THR A 29 9.73 -13.30 2.64
C THR A 29 10.92 -13.17 1.67
N PRO A 30 11.36 -14.27 1.01
CA PRO A 30 12.42 -14.19 0.00
C PRO A 30 12.01 -13.36 -1.23
N GLY A 31 13.01 -12.72 -1.86
CA GLY A 31 12.80 -11.88 -3.06
C GLY A 31 12.53 -10.41 -2.73
N LYS A 32 12.25 -9.63 -3.79
CA LYS A 32 11.81 -8.24 -3.69
C LYS A 32 10.32 -8.15 -3.92
N HIS A 33 9.68 -7.19 -3.27
CA HIS A 33 8.24 -7.02 -3.30
C HIS A 33 7.87 -5.58 -3.65
N LEU A 34 6.84 -5.44 -4.49
CA LEU A 34 6.16 -4.19 -4.78
C LEU A 34 4.71 -4.34 -4.31
N ILE A 35 4.24 -3.43 -3.48
CA ILE A 35 2.88 -3.41 -2.95
C ILE A 35 2.15 -2.24 -3.59
N MET A 36 1.14 -2.55 -4.39
CA MET A 36 0.20 -1.57 -4.91
C MET A 36 -0.86 -1.29 -3.85
N VAL A 37 -1.08 -0.01 -3.55
CA VAL A 37 -2.10 0.46 -2.62
C VAL A 37 -3.25 1.05 -3.42
N ARG A 38 -4.42 0.43 -3.35
CA ARG A 38 -5.65 0.94 -3.97
C ARG A 38 -6.48 1.63 -2.91
N TYR A 39 -6.65 2.93 -3.10
CA TYR A 39 -7.54 3.76 -2.29
C TYR A 39 -8.92 3.86 -2.93
N GLN A 40 -9.95 3.97 -2.09
CA GLN A 40 -11.31 4.32 -2.51
C GLN A 40 -11.38 5.82 -2.85
N GLU A 41 -12.43 6.23 -3.57
CA GLU A 41 -12.61 7.63 -3.97
C GLU A 41 -12.71 8.60 -2.78
N ASN A 42 -13.19 8.11 -1.63
CA ASN A 42 -13.38 8.86 -0.39
C ASN A 42 -12.30 8.59 0.67
N HIS A 43 -11.11 8.14 0.26
CA HIS A 43 -9.99 7.84 1.16
C HIS A 43 -9.63 9.02 2.08
N ASN A 44 -9.35 8.71 3.34
CA ASN A 44 -8.87 9.69 4.31
C ASN A 44 -7.37 9.95 4.09
N LEU A 45 -7.03 11.14 3.57
CA LEU A 45 -5.65 11.59 3.35
C LEU A 45 -4.73 11.58 4.59
N HIS A 46 -5.27 11.46 5.80
CA HIS A 46 -4.47 11.28 7.02
C HIS A 46 -4.05 9.83 7.28
N ASP A 47 -4.66 8.85 6.61
CA ASP A 47 -4.33 7.42 6.69
C ASP A 47 -3.48 6.97 5.48
N GLU A 48 -2.35 7.66 5.26
CA GLU A 48 -1.49 7.43 4.11
C GLU A 48 -0.53 6.24 4.32
N TRP A 49 -0.54 5.31 3.38
CA TRP A 49 0.29 4.09 3.39
C TRP A 49 1.53 4.18 2.50
N VAL A 50 1.52 5.07 1.51
CA VAL A 50 2.55 5.17 0.46
C VAL A 50 3.67 6.09 0.93
N TYR A 51 4.63 5.50 1.63
CA TYR A 51 5.94 6.10 1.90
C TYR A 51 7.04 5.05 1.82
N ASN A 52 8.20 5.47 1.33
CA ASN A 52 9.38 4.62 1.11
C ASN A 52 10.63 5.29 1.68
N GLY A 53 11.70 4.51 1.85
CA GLY A 53 13.05 5.06 2.05
C GLY A 53 13.58 5.73 0.77
N ALA A 54 14.69 6.46 0.89
CA ALA A 54 15.28 7.19 -0.24
C ALA A 54 15.73 6.27 -1.38
N GLU A 55 16.30 5.10 -1.05
CA GLU A 55 16.83 4.14 -2.01
C GLU A 55 15.75 3.18 -2.53
N ILE A 56 14.91 3.65 -3.44
CA ILE A 56 13.76 2.89 -3.95
C ILE A 56 14.16 1.68 -4.82
N ASP A 57 15.27 1.77 -5.56
CA ASP A 57 15.68 0.74 -6.51
C ASP A 57 16.15 -0.55 -5.83
N THR A 58 16.80 -0.40 -4.68
CA THR A 58 17.37 -1.51 -3.91
C THR A 58 16.48 -1.96 -2.76
N ALA A 59 15.45 -1.18 -2.41
CA ALA A 59 14.52 -1.51 -1.33
C ALA A 59 13.96 -2.93 -1.48
N LYS A 60 13.89 -3.71 -0.39
CA LYS A 60 13.30 -5.06 -0.45
C LYS A 60 11.77 -5.02 -0.58
N VAL A 61 11.14 -4.08 0.12
CA VAL A 61 9.69 -3.84 0.09
C VAL A 61 9.47 -2.41 -0.37
N LEU A 62 8.72 -2.23 -1.45
CA LEU A 62 8.39 -0.94 -2.02
C LEU A 62 6.86 -0.77 -2.07
N TRP A 63 6.37 0.42 -1.71
CA TRP A 63 4.96 0.78 -1.73
C TRP A 63 4.69 1.79 -2.83
N ALA A 64 3.61 1.61 -3.59
CA ALA A 64 3.20 2.55 -4.61
C ALA A 64 1.67 2.66 -4.65
N ARG A 65 1.15 3.86 -4.90
CA ARG A 65 -0.27 4.05 -5.16
C ARG A 65 -0.63 3.44 -6.50
N GLU A 66 -1.74 2.71 -6.55
CA GLU A 66 -2.35 2.29 -7.81
C GLU A 66 -2.97 3.49 -8.52
N LEU A 67 -2.57 3.69 -9.77
CA LEU A 67 -3.13 4.70 -10.67
C LEU A 67 -3.88 3.98 -11.79
N ASP A 68 -3.83 4.50 -13.02
CA ASP A 68 -4.41 3.85 -14.18
C ASP A 68 -3.53 2.69 -14.71
N PRO A 69 -4.10 1.77 -15.51
CA PRO A 69 -3.38 0.61 -16.04
C PRO A 69 -2.10 0.95 -16.82
N VAL A 70 -2.04 2.10 -17.50
CA VAL A 70 -0.87 2.49 -18.31
C VAL A 70 0.28 2.90 -17.41
N GLN A 71 0.04 3.73 -16.38
CA GLN A 71 1.06 4.11 -15.42
C GLN A 71 1.53 2.92 -14.59
N ASN A 72 0.60 2.08 -14.14
CA ASN A 72 0.93 0.87 -13.38
C ASN A 72 1.80 -0.08 -14.21
N ALA A 73 1.50 -0.26 -15.51
CA ALA A 73 2.33 -1.08 -16.41
C ALA A 73 3.77 -0.56 -16.54
N ARG A 74 3.97 0.77 -16.59
CA ARG A 74 5.31 1.38 -16.61
C ARG A 74 6.08 1.08 -15.33
N LEU A 75 5.43 1.20 -14.18
CA LEU A 75 6.02 0.88 -12.87
C LEU A 75 6.45 -0.59 -12.80
N PHE A 76 5.60 -1.51 -13.26
CA PHE A 76 5.90 -2.94 -13.27
C PHE A 76 7.03 -3.28 -14.23
N ALA A 77 7.11 -2.61 -15.38
CA ALA A 77 8.22 -2.79 -16.32
C ALA A 77 9.55 -2.31 -15.72
N TYR A 78 9.55 -1.20 -14.97
CA TYR A 78 10.72 -0.69 -14.28
C TYR A 78 11.16 -1.62 -13.13
N PHE A 79 10.23 -2.08 -12.30
CA PHE A 79 10.46 -2.99 -11.17
C PHE A 79 10.14 -4.45 -11.45
N ARG A 80 10.55 -4.94 -12.61
CA ARG A 80 10.29 -6.27 -13.16
C ARG A 80 10.84 -7.45 -12.35
N ASP A 81 11.78 -7.22 -11.43
CA ASP A 81 12.36 -8.23 -10.54
C ASP A 81 11.58 -8.42 -9.23
N ARG A 82 10.42 -7.76 -9.07
CA ARG A 82 9.62 -7.78 -7.85
C ARG A 82 8.35 -8.60 -8.02
N GLN A 83 7.98 -9.32 -6.96
CA GLN A 83 6.64 -9.87 -6.82
C GLN A 83 5.66 -8.75 -6.46
N ILE A 84 4.54 -8.66 -7.19
CA ILE A 84 3.58 -7.56 -7.06
C ILE A 84 2.37 -8.00 -6.25
N TRP A 85 1.99 -7.17 -5.29
CA TRP A 85 0.88 -7.38 -4.36
C TRP A 85 -0.11 -6.22 -4.41
N LEU A 86 -1.30 -6.44 -3.88
CA LEU A 86 -2.35 -5.45 -3.69
C LEU A 86 -2.77 -5.40 -2.23
N VAL A 87 -2.97 -4.19 -1.72
CA VAL A 87 -3.67 -3.89 -0.48
C VAL A 87 -4.75 -2.84 -0.74
N GLU A 88 -5.86 -2.93 0.00
CA GLU A 88 -7.02 -2.03 -0.12
C GLU A 88 -7.36 -1.48 1.29
N PRO A 89 -6.62 -0.48 1.79
CA PRO A 89 -6.70 -0.04 3.19
C PRO A 89 -8.10 0.39 3.63
N ASP A 90 -8.84 1.05 2.73
CA ASP A 90 -10.19 1.55 2.97
C ASP A 90 -11.26 0.44 3.05
N THR A 91 -10.93 -0.78 2.60
CA THR A 91 -11.85 -1.93 2.60
C THR A 91 -11.44 -2.94 3.67
N ASP A 92 -10.18 -3.39 3.64
CA ASP A 92 -9.61 -4.34 4.59
C ASP A 92 -8.09 -4.15 4.64
N ASN A 93 -7.63 -3.38 5.61
CA ASN A 93 -6.22 -3.06 5.83
C ASN A 93 -5.37 -4.26 6.29
N THR A 94 -5.95 -5.43 6.56
CA THR A 94 -5.19 -6.62 6.99
C THR A 94 -4.81 -7.56 5.85
N LYS A 95 -5.45 -7.39 4.68
CA LYS A 95 -5.28 -8.29 3.54
C LYS A 95 -4.16 -7.86 2.60
N LEU A 96 -3.35 -8.85 2.22
CA LEU A 96 -2.34 -8.75 1.18
C LEU A 96 -2.60 -9.86 0.16
N ILE A 97 -2.96 -9.49 -1.07
CA ILE A 97 -3.30 -10.44 -2.14
C ILE A 97 -2.39 -10.24 -3.35
N PRO A 98 -2.13 -11.28 -4.18
CA PRO A 98 -1.38 -11.10 -5.43
C PRO A 98 -2.06 -10.07 -6.34
N TYR A 99 -1.27 -9.18 -6.95
CA TYR A 99 -1.83 -8.16 -7.84
C TYR A 99 -2.29 -8.80 -9.16
N GLN A 100 -3.57 -8.63 -9.48
CA GLN A 100 -4.13 -8.98 -10.78
C GLN A 100 -4.30 -7.70 -11.59
N GLN A 101 -3.60 -7.60 -12.72
CA GLN A 101 -3.79 -6.48 -13.63
C GLN A 101 -5.23 -6.46 -14.11
N GLN A 102 -5.91 -5.35 -13.83
CA GLN A 102 -7.19 -5.07 -14.47
C GLN A 102 -6.92 -4.83 -15.96
N ALA A 103 -7.70 -5.49 -16.83
CA ALA A 103 -7.65 -5.19 -18.26
C ALA A 103 -7.96 -3.70 -18.45
N PRO A 104 -7.25 -2.99 -19.34
CA PRO A 104 -7.61 -1.61 -19.65
C PRO A 104 -9.09 -1.58 -20.06
N PRO A 105 -9.89 -0.64 -19.55
CA PRO A 105 -11.26 -0.49 -20.03
C PRO A 105 -11.21 -0.28 -21.54
N ALA A 106 -12.01 -1.05 -22.29
CA ALA A 106 -12.15 -0.83 -23.72
C ALA A 106 -12.53 0.63 -23.94
N GLN A 107 -11.68 1.38 -24.64
CA GLN A 107 -11.97 2.75 -25.02
C GLN A 107 -13.30 2.76 -25.79
N LYS A 108 -14.28 3.50 -25.28
CA LYS A 108 -15.45 3.91 -26.05
C LYS A 108 -15.12 5.16 -26.85
#